data_AF-A0A3G2I0L7-F1
#
_entry.id   AF-A0A3G2I0L7-F1
#
_cell.length_a   1.000
_cell.length_b   1.000
_cell.length_c   1.000
_cell.angle_alpha   90.00
_cell.angle_beta   90.00
_cell.angle_gamma   90.00
#
_symmetry.space_group_name_H-M   'P 1'
#
loop_
_entity.id
_entity.type
_entity.pdbx_description
1 polymer ?
#
loop_
_entity_poly.entity_id
_entity_poly.type
_entity_poly.pdbx_seq_one_letter_code
_entity_poly.pdbx_strand_id
1 'polypeptide(L)'
;MAQGNAAPANSAAPAATQIVKPTDSQLEQYARTYKKVAQTASEYQPRLDAAKSDAERQSIVQEADQRLVGVVTANGMDLADYNGISLAIQQDPALRQRVEGMIK
;
A
#
# COMPACT_ATOMS: atom_id res chain seq x y z
N MET A 1 10.91 41.27 22.93
CA MET A 1 10.16 40.72 21.78
C MET A 1 11.07 39.75 21.07
N ALA A 2 10.74 38.54 20.66
CA ALA A 2 9.80 37.50 21.09
C ALA A 2 10.36 36.24 20.39
N GLN A 3 10.44 35.11 21.10
CA GLN A 3 10.90 33.84 20.57
C GLN A 3 9.99 33.37 19.42
N GLY A 4 10.60 33.03 18.27
CA GLY A 4 9.95 32.36 17.15
C GLY A 4 10.43 30.91 17.08
N ASN A 5 9.66 30.03 17.68
CA ASN A 5 9.87 28.60 17.79
C ASN A 5 9.74 27.92 16.40
N ALA A 6 10.84 27.60 15.73
CA ALA A 6 10.84 26.76 14.55
C ALA A 6 10.81 25.28 14.97
N ALA A 7 9.66 24.63 14.77
CA ALA A 7 9.52 23.19 14.97
C ALA A 7 10.43 22.44 13.98
N PRO A 8 11.12 21.35 14.40
CA PRO A 8 11.76 20.47 13.44
C PRO A 8 10.66 19.77 12.65
N ALA A 9 10.53 20.13 11.37
CA ALA A 9 9.76 19.36 10.41
C ALA A 9 10.45 18.00 10.22
N ASN A 10 10.12 17.05 11.10
CA ASN A 10 10.39 15.64 10.86
C ASN A 10 9.35 15.10 9.85
N SER A 11 9.33 15.72 8.68
CA SER A 11 8.75 15.13 7.49
C SER A 11 9.74 14.06 7.07
N ALA A 12 9.53 12.82 7.52
CA ALA A 12 10.07 11.68 6.81
C ALA A 12 9.57 11.83 5.37
N ALA A 13 10.41 12.37 4.49
CA ALA A 13 10.13 12.40 3.08
C ALA A 13 9.75 10.97 2.70
N PRO A 14 8.61 10.72 2.03
CA PRO A 14 8.32 9.40 1.52
C PRO A 14 9.56 9.00 0.72
N ALA A 15 10.22 7.92 1.12
CA ALA A 15 11.36 7.38 0.39
C ALA A 15 10.94 7.35 -1.07
N ALA A 16 11.62 8.14 -1.91
CA ALA A 16 11.16 8.44 -3.26
C ALA A 16 10.91 7.13 -3.99
N THR A 17 9.62 6.76 -4.10
CA THR A 17 9.23 5.47 -4.66
C THR A 17 9.61 5.54 -6.12
N GLN A 18 10.64 4.78 -6.49
CA GLN A 18 11.15 4.81 -7.85
C GLN A 18 10.13 4.12 -8.76
N ILE A 19 9.83 4.76 -9.88
CA ILE A 19 9.03 4.14 -10.93
C ILE A 19 9.90 3.05 -11.54
N VAL A 20 9.55 1.80 -11.28
CA VAL A 20 10.22 0.64 -11.87
C VAL A 20 9.54 0.26 -13.18
N LYS A 21 10.29 -0.36 -14.10
CA LYS A 21 9.71 -1.11 -15.22
C LYS A 21 9.55 -2.57 -14.78
N PRO A 22 8.38 -2.99 -14.30
CA PRO A 22 8.19 -4.36 -13.87
C PRO A 22 8.30 -5.35 -15.03
N THR A 23 8.93 -6.48 -14.75
CA THR A 23 8.87 -7.67 -15.61
C THR A 23 7.51 -8.35 -15.50
N ASP A 24 7.14 -9.19 -16.47
CA ASP A 24 5.85 -9.92 -16.43
C ASP A 24 5.74 -10.80 -15.16
N SER A 25 6.82 -11.45 -14.73
CA SER A 25 6.86 -12.22 -13.48
C SER A 25 6.56 -11.35 -12.24
N GLN A 26 7.12 -10.13 -12.19
CA GLN A 26 6.83 -9.17 -11.12
C GLN A 26 5.37 -8.70 -11.18
N LEU A 27 4.80 -8.49 -12.37
CA LEU A 27 3.38 -8.16 -12.53
C LEU A 27 2.47 -9.29 -12.07
N GLU A 28 2.80 -10.55 -12.38
CA GLU A 28 2.04 -11.72 -11.92
C GLU A 28 2.09 -11.86 -10.39
N GLN A 29 3.27 -11.67 -9.79
CA GLN A 29 3.43 -11.71 -8.35
C GLN A 29 2.71 -10.54 -7.66
N TYR A 30 2.74 -9.37 -8.28
CA TYR A 30 1.95 -8.21 -7.85
C TYR A 30 0.46 -8.53 -7.92
N ALA A 31 -0.05 -9.06 -9.03
CA ALA A 31 -1.46 -9.43 -9.19
C ALA A 31 -1.95 -10.42 -8.12
N ARG A 32 -1.16 -11.48 -7.85
CA ARG A 32 -1.44 -12.45 -6.78
C ARG A 32 -1.44 -11.80 -5.40
N THR A 33 -0.45 -10.93 -5.15
CA THR A 33 -0.31 -10.21 -3.87
C THR A 33 -1.44 -9.23 -3.67
N TYR A 34 -1.75 -8.41 -4.68
CA TYR A 34 -2.85 -7.44 -4.70
C TYR A 34 -4.18 -8.12 -4.40
N LYS A 35 -4.46 -9.30 -4.98
CA LYS A 35 -5.68 -10.04 -4.66
C LYS A 35 -5.77 -10.40 -3.18
N LYS A 36 -4.69 -10.90 -2.58
CA LYS A 36 -4.65 -11.22 -1.15
C LYS A 36 -4.77 -9.98 -0.27
N VAL A 37 -4.06 -8.90 -0.62
CA VAL A 37 -4.15 -7.59 0.05
C VAL A 37 -5.59 -7.08 0.00
N ALA A 38 -6.26 -7.13 -1.15
CA ALA A 38 -7.65 -6.70 -1.30
C ALA A 38 -8.62 -7.59 -0.48
N GLN A 39 -8.41 -8.91 -0.48
CA GLN A 39 -9.19 -9.82 0.37
C GLN A 39 -9.01 -9.47 1.85
N THR A 40 -7.77 -9.28 2.31
CA THR A 40 -7.49 -8.90 3.69
C THR A 40 -8.07 -7.54 4.03
N ALA A 41 -7.91 -6.52 3.18
CA ALA A 41 -8.48 -5.20 3.39
C ALA A 41 -10.02 -5.24 3.50
N SER A 42 -10.67 -6.13 2.75
CA SER A 42 -12.12 -6.33 2.82
C SER A 42 -12.57 -6.87 4.18
N GLU A 43 -11.72 -7.62 4.89
CA GLU A 43 -12.01 -8.09 6.26
C GLU A 43 -12.05 -6.94 7.28
N TYR A 44 -11.35 -5.84 7.00
CA TYR A 44 -11.31 -4.65 7.87
C TYR A 44 -12.43 -3.65 7.59
N GLN A 45 -13.03 -3.64 6.40
CA GLN A 45 -14.17 -2.76 6.08
C GLN A 45 -15.32 -2.85 7.09
N PRO A 46 -15.86 -4.04 7.44
CA PRO A 46 -16.96 -4.11 8.41
C PRO A 46 -16.51 -3.70 9.81
N ARG A 47 -15.23 -3.89 10.17
CA ARG A 47 -14.68 -3.44 11.46
C ARG A 47 -14.62 -1.92 11.52
N LEU A 48 -14.19 -1.28 10.44
CA LEU A 48 -14.16 0.18 10.32
C LEU A 48 -15.56 0.79 10.34
N ASP A 49 -16.54 0.13 9.71
CA ASP A 49 -17.94 0.56 9.72
C ASP A 49 -18.57 0.42 11.12
N ALA A 50 -18.25 -0.66 11.83
CA ALA A 50 -18.69 -0.88 13.21
C ALA A 50 -18.01 0.04 14.24
N ALA A 51 -16.92 0.72 13.86
CA ALA A 51 -16.12 1.50 14.78
C ALA A 51 -16.87 2.75 15.27
N LYS A 52 -16.97 2.91 16.58
CA LYS A 52 -17.79 3.98 17.19
C LYS A 52 -17.06 5.30 17.42
N SER A 53 -15.73 5.27 17.31
CA SER A 53 -14.86 6.40 17.64
C SER A 53 -13.69 6.50 16.68
N ASP A 54 -13.15 7.70 16.51
CA ASP A 54 -11.92 7.92 15.73
C ASP A 54 -10.73 7.12 16.27
N ALA A 55 -10.60 6.97 17.59
CA ALA A 55 -9.55 6.16 18.20
C ALA A 55 -9.66 4.67 17.83
N GLU A 56 -10.88 4.16 17.72
CA GLU A 56 -11.16 2.76 17.35
C GLU A 56 -10.89 2.56 15.87
N ARG A 57 -11.35 3.48 15.01
CA ARG A 57 -10.99 3.52 13.59
C ARG A 57 -9.49 3.52 13.39
N GLN A 58 -8.76 4.37 14.11
CA GLN A 58 -7.31 4.49 14.00
C GLN A 58 -6.59 3.19 14.42
N SER A 59 -7.05 2.52 15.47
CA SER A 59 -6.49 1.21 15.86
C SER A 59 -6.73 0.15 14.79
N ILE A 60 -7.93 0.11 14.20
CA ILE A 60 -8.28 -0.83 13.13
C ILE A 60 -7.44 -0.56 11.88
N VAL A 61 -7.25 0.70 11.51
CA VAL A 61 -6.38 1.10 10.38
C VAL A 61 -4.94 0.65 10.63
N GLN A 62 -4.38 0.90 11.81
CA GLN A 62 -3.01 0.46 12.11
C GLN A 62 -2.85 -1.06 12.07
N GLU A 63 -3.83 -1.81 12.58
CA GLU A 63 -3.83 -3.26 12.49
C GLU A 63 -3.90 -3.74 11.03
N ALA A 64 -4.76 -3.10 10.23
CA ALA A 64 -4.87 -3.38 8.80
C ALA A 64 -3.55 -3.10 8.08
N ASP A 65 -2.91 -1.95 8.30
CA ASP A 65 -1.63 -1.60 7.69
C ASP A 65 -0.56 -2.65 7.98
N GLN A 66 -0.41 -3.05 9.25
CA GLN A 66 0.53 -4.10 9.65
C GLN A 66 0.21 -5.43 8.96
N ARG A 67 -1.07 -5.80 8.88
CA ARG A 67 -1.51 -7.04 8.26
C ARG A 67 -1.25 -7.04 6.76
N LEU A 68 -1.56 -5.96 6.07
CA LEU A 68 -1.38 -5.82 4.62
C LEU A 68 0.11 -5.83 4.24
N VAL A 69 0.97 -5.15 4.99
CA VAL A 69 2.43 -5.23 4.81
C VAL A 69 2.93 -6.67 5.02
N GLY A 70 2.39 -7.36 6.03
CA GLY A 70 2.65 -8.78 6.26
C GLY A 70 2.24 -9.67 5.08
N VAL A 71 1.10 -9.39 4.44
CA VAL A 71 0.66 -10.11 3.24
C VAL A 71 1.63 -9.88 2.08
N VAL A 72 2.07 -8.65 1.84
CA VAL A 72 3.00 -8.33 0.74
C VAL A 72 4.31 -9.10 0.91
N THR A 73 4.93 -8.97 2.09
CA THR A 73 6.21 -9.63 2.41
C THR A 73 6.10 -11.16 2.43
N ALA A 74 5.00 -11.72 2.94
CA ALA A 74 4.77 -13.17 2.95
C ALA A 74 4.59 -13.78 1.54
N ASN A 75 4.25 -12.98 0.54
CA ASN A 75 4.20 -13.42 -0.86
C ASN A 75 5.57 -13.34 -1.55
N GLY A 76 6.65 -13.07 -0.82
CA GLY A 76 8.00 -12.98 -1.35
C GLY A 76 8.22 -11.73 -2.21
N MET A 77 7.40 -10.70 -2.04
CA MET A 77 7.53 -9.40 -2.70
C MET A 77 7.98 -8.38 -1.67
N ASP A 78 8.99 -7.57 -2.03
CA ASP A 78 9.42 -6.46 -1.19
C ASP A 78 8.37 -5.33 -1.20
N LEU A 79 8.27 -4.60 -0.09
CA LEU A 79 7.32 -3.50 0.02
C LEU A 79 7.65 -2.36 -0.96
N ALA A 80 8.94 -2.08 -1.19
CA ALA A 80 9.38 -1.08 -2.15
C ALA A 80 9.04 -1.50 -3.59
N ASP A 81 9.19 -2.79 -3.92
CA ASP A 81 8.79 -3.33 -5.21
C ASP A 81 7.28 -3.23 -5.41
N TYR A 82 6.48 -3.66 -4.42
CA TYR A 82 5.03 -3.55 -4.50
C TYR A 82 4.57 -2.10 -4.72
N ASN A 83 5.15 -1.14 -3.99
CA ASN A 83 4.83 0.28 -4.13
C ASN A 83 5.31 0.86 -5.47
N GLY A 84 6.51 0.48 -5.92
CA GLY A 84 7.05 0.90 -7.22
C GLY A 84 6.22 0.40 -8.39
N ILE A 85 5.77 -0.85 -8.34
CA ILE A 85 4.89 -1.46 -9.33
C ILE A 85 3.51 -0.79 -9.31
N SER A 86 2.95 -0.54 -8.12
CA SER A 86 1.70 0.20 -7.96
C SER A 86 1.77 1.57 -8.64
N LEU A 87 2.86 2.30 -8.43
CA LEU A 87 3.09 3.60 -9.05
C LEU A 87 3.24 3.49 -10.58
N ALA A 88 3.96 2.49 -11.07
CA ALA A 88 4.11 2.23 -12.49
C ALA A 88 2.75 1.94 -13.16
N ILE A 89 1.90 1.11 -12.54
CA ILE A 89 0.54 0.80 -13.02
C ILE A 89 -0.38 2.03 -13.02
N GLN A 90 -0.21 2.93 -12.06
CA GLN A 90 -0.98 4.18 -12.02
C GLN A 90 -0.62 5.11 -13.18
N GLN A 91 0.65 5.14 -13.57
CA GLN A 91 1.16 6.01 -14.64
C GLN A 91 1.06 5.40 -16.04
N ASP A 92 1.12 4.08 -16.15
CA ASP A 92 1.07 3.35 -17.42
C ASP A 92 -0.23 2.55 -17.56
N PRO A 93 -1.18 3.00 -18.39
CA PRO A 93 -2.44 2.29 -18.60
C PRO A 93 -2.25 0.92 -19.26
N ALA A 94 -1.19 0.69 -20.04
CA ALA A 94 -0.91 -0.61 -20.62
C ALA A 94 -0.48 -1.63 -19.54
N LEU A 95 0.32 -1.19 -18.56
CA LEU A 95 0.65 -2.02 -17.40
C LEU A 95 -0.60 -2.36 -16.58
N ARG A 96 -1.51 -1.39 -16.40
CA ARG A 96 -2.79 -1.64 -15.74
C ARG A 96 -3.59 -2.73 -16.43
N GLN A 97 -3.77 -2.64 -17.75
CA GLN A 97 -4.51 -3.65 -18.50
C GLN A 97 -3.86 -5.04 -18.42
N ARG A 98 -2.51 -5.12 -18.40
CA ARG A 98 -1.80 -6.38 -18.20
C ARG A 98 -2.11 -7.00 -16.85
N VAL A 99 -1.97 -6.23 -15.77
CA VAL A 99 -2.23 -6.70 -14.40
C VAL A 99 -3.68 -7.09 -14.22
N GLU A 100 -4.62 -6.29 -14.73
CA GLU A 100 -6.05 -6.63 -14.74
C GLU A 100 -6.33 -7.95 -15.48
N GLY A 101 -5.58 -8.23 -16.55
CA GLY A 101 -5.62 -9.52 -17.25
C GLY A 101 -5.11 -10.69 -16.43
N MET A 102 -4.16 -10.45 -15.52
CA MET A 102 -3.56 -11.47 -14.63
C MET A 102 -4.38 -11.72 -13.35
N ILE A 103 -5.26 -10.77 -12.96
CA ILE A 103 -6.12 -10.88 -11.77
C ILE A 103 -7.39 -11.70 -12.06
N LYS A 104 -7.85 -11.72 -13.32
CA LYS A 104 -9.02 -12.49 -13.78
C LYS A 104 -8.86 -13.99 -13.53
#